data_AF-A0A1Y4C7I7-F1
#
_entry.id   AF-A0A1Y4C7I7-F1
#
_cell.length_a   1.000
_cell.length_b   1.000
_cell.length_c   1.000
_cell.angle_alpha   90.00
_cell.angle_beta   90.00
_cell.angle_gamma   90.00
#
_symmetry.space_group_name_H-M   'P 1'
#
loop_
_entity.id
_entity.type
_entity.pdbx_description
1 polymer ?
#
loop_
_entity_poly.entity_id
_entity_poly.type
_entity_poly.pdbx_seq_one_letter_code
_entity_poly.pdbx_strand_id
1 'polypeptide(L)'
;MSETRSGETVSAQIGKMGAIDNLNNADFSLPDGQCFNIKNDGTQPVKLSVQLAGMDDGDFIETQFDCGWNPEIIKTVKQTSLSGTNLKWGY
;
A
#
# COMPACT_ATOMS: atom_id res chain seq x y z
N MET A 1 -8.46 -11.41 -4.53
CA MET A 1 -7.63 -12.64 -4.46
C MET A 1 -7.59 -13.25 -5.84
N SER A 2 -6.39 -13.44 -6.40
CA SER A 2 -6.21 -14.10 -7.70
C SER A 2 -5.69 -15.50 -7.44
N GLU A 3 -6.51 -16.51 -7.70
CA GLU A 3 -6.11 -17.92 -7.64
C GLU A 3 -5.49 -18.32 -8.98
N THR A 4 -4.42 -19.13 -8.96
CA THR A 4 -3.99 -19.79 -10.20
C THR A 4 -5.03 -20.83 -10.61
N ARG A 5 -4.99 -21.27 -11.87
CA ARG A 5 -5.87 -22.34 -12.38
C ARG A 5 -5.70 -23.68 -11.62
N SER A 6 -4.68 -23.81 -10.76
CA SER A 6 -4.41 -24.94 -9.84
C SER A 6 -4.86 -24.70 -8.38
N GLY A 7 -5.46 -23.55 -8.05
CA GLY A 7 -5.87 -23.21 -6.69
C GLY A 7 -4.72 -22.78 -5.77
N GLU A 8 -3.54 -22.46 -6.32
CA GLU A 8 -2.45 -21.87 -5.54
C GLU A 8 -2.73 -20.39 -5.31
N THR A 9 -2.57 -19.96 -4.06
CA THR A 9 -2.66 -18.54 -3.70
C THR A 9 -1.44 -17.81 -4.27
N VAL A 10 -1.64 -16.90 -5.22
CA VAL A 10 -0.55 -16.05 -5.71
C VAL A 10 -0.31 -14.96 -4.68
N SER A 11 0.80 -15.07 -3.92
CA SER A 11 1.29 -13.95 -3.12
C SER A 11 2.00 -12.95 -4.04
N ALA A 12 1.95 -11.66 -3.69
CA ALA A 12 2.74 -10.67 -4.40
C ALA A 12 4.23 -11.07 -4.32
N GLN A 13 4.89 -11.20 -5.46
CA GLN A 13 6.33 -11.46 -5.50
C GLN A 13 7.05 -10.13 -5.27
N ILE A 14 7.40 -9.85 -4.02
CA ILE A 14 8.07 -8.60 -3.64
C ILE A 14 9.58 -8.79 -3.79
N GLY A 15 10.16 -8.21 -4.84
CA GLY A 15 11.60 -8.23 -5.09
C GLY A 15 12.34 -7.06 -4.41
N LYS A 16 11.63 -5.98 -4.11
CA LYS A 16 12.18 -4.80 -3.44
C LYS A 16 11.18 -4.24 -2.43
N MET A 17 11.67 -3.78 -1.28
CA MET A 17 10.84 -3.18 -0.25
C MET A 17 11.52 -1.98 0.42
N GLY A 18 10.72 -1.11 1.03
CA GLY A 18 11.20 -0.01 1.85
C GLY A 18 10.14 0.50 2.83
N ALA A 19 10.51 1.48 3.66
CA ALA A 19 9.57 2.12 4.56
C ALA A 19 8.70 3.13 3.81
N ILE A 20 7.43 3.20 4.18
CA ILE A 20 6.59 4.37 3.88
C ILE A 20 6.82 5.34 5.04
N ASP A 21 7.59 6.38 4.79
CA ASP A 21 7.96 7.40 5.78
C ASP A 21 7.29 8.74 5.48
N ASN A 22 7.38 9.67 6.44
CA ASN A 22 6.92 11.05 6.31
C ASN A 22 5.42 11.27 5.96
N LEU A 23 4.58 10.24 6.11
CA LEU A 23 3.13 10.34 5.89
C LEU A 23 2.41 11.38 6.75
N ASN A 24 3.03 11.82 7.85
CA ASN A 24 2.49 12.89 8.71
C ASN A 24 2.62 14.30 8.10
N ASN A 25 3.46 14.47 7.07
CA ASN A 25 3.76 15.78 6.48
C ASN A 25 3.47 15.87 4.98
N ALA A 26 3.49 14.76 4.26
CA ALA A 26 3.30 14.72 2.82
C ALA A 26 2.71 13.39 2.34
N ASP A 27 2.11 13.42 1.15
CA ASP A 27 1.71 12.22 0.44
C ASP A 27 2.95 11.38 0.08
N PHE A 28 2.80 10.06 0.07
CA PHE A 28 3.87 9.14 -0.27
C PHE A 28 3.60 8.47 -1.62
N SER A 29 4.57 8.55 -2.52
CA SER A 29 4.63 7.80 -3.78
C SER A 29 6.08 7.46 -4.10
N LEU A 30 6.31 6.46 -4.96
CA LEU A 30 7.67 6.14 -5.38
C LEU A 30 8.19 7.20 -6.37
N PRO A 31 9.47 7.60 -6.30
CA PRO A 31 10.03 8.69 -7.11
C PRO A 31 9.93 8.47 -8.63
N ASP A 32 9.89 7.22 -9.07
CA ASP A 32 9.75 6.81 -10.48
C ASP A 32 8.30 6.64 -10.93
N GLY A 33 7.33 6.88 -10.02
CA GLY A 33 5.90 6.66 -10.27
C GLY A 33 5.51 5.18 -10.31
N GLN A 34 6.42 4.27 -9.93
CA GLN A 34 6.11 2.85 -9.85
C GLN A 34 5.01 2.60 -8.82
N CYS A 35 4.08 1.72 -9.16
CA CYS A 35 3.06 1.30 -8.22
C CYS A 35 3.59 0.17 -7.33
N PHE A 36 3.03 0.07 -6.12
CA PHE A 36 3.51 -0.82 -5.08
C PHE A 36 2.36 -1.41 -4.26
N ASN A 37 2.62 -2.53 -3.59
CA ASN A 37 1.75 -3.05 -2.54
C ASN A 37 2.15 -2.47 -1.18
N ILE A 38 1.18 -2.36 -0.28
CA ILE A 38 1.41 -1.95 1.10
C ILE A 38 1.49 -3.19 2.00
N LYS A 39 2.54 -3.24 2.82
CA LYS A 39 2.59 -4.09 4.01
C LYS A 39 2.26 -3.26 5.23
N ASN A 40 1.22 -3.62 5.97
CA ASN A 40 1.04 -3.12 7.32
C ASN A 40 1.82 -4.03 8.28
N ASP A 41 2.99 -3.58 8.68
CA ASP A 41 3.91 -4.26 9.60
C ASP A 41 3.65 -3.84 11.07
N GLY A 42 2.48 -3.24 11.33
CA GLY A 42 1.98 -2.94 12.67
C GLY A 42 1.20 -4.10 13.29
N THR A 43 0.56 -3.83 14.43
CA THR A 43 -0.20 -4.84 15.20
C THR A 43 -1.71 -4.71 15.04
N GLN A 44 -2.20 -3.68 14.34
CA GLN A 44 -3.63 -3.44 14.12
C GLN A 44 -3.88 -2.98 12.67
N PRO A 45 -5.06 -3.25 12.11
CA PRO A 45 -5.45 -2.70 10.82
C PRO A 45 -5.43 -1.17 10.82
N VAL A 46 -5.11 -0.57 9.69
CA VAL A 46 -5.10 0.89 9.52
C VAL A 46 -5.97 1.29 8.34
N LYS A 47 -6.73 2.37 8.47
CA LYS A 47 -7.46 2.97 7.35
C LYS A 47 -6.64 4.10 6.76
N LEU A 48 -6.45 4.08 5.46
CA LEU A 48 -5.68 5.08 4.73
C LEU A 48 -6.49 5.57 3.52
N SER A 49 -6.31 6.85 3.19
CA SER A 49 -6.71 7.37 1.89
C SER A 49 -5.60 7.10 0.88
N VAL A 50 -5.92 6.42 -0.22
CA VAL A 50 -4.95 5.99 -1.24
C VAL A 50 -5.49 6.23 -2.64
N GLN A 51 -4.59 6.43 -3.59
CA GLN A 51 -4.86 6.37 -5.02
C GLN A 51 -4.40 5.00 -5.54
N LEU A 52 -5.31 4.22 -6.12
CA LEU A 52 -4.97 2.95 -6.75
C LEU A 52 -4.29 3.17 -8.11
N ALA A 53 -3.51 2.20 -8.58
CA ALA A 53 -2.74 2.28 -9.81
C ALA A 53 -3.55 2.66 -11.07
N GLY A 54 -4.82 2.24 -11.13
CA GLY A 54 -5.72 2.51 -12.25
C GLY A 54 -6.63 3.73 -12.07
N MET A 55 -6.47 4.51 -11.00
CA MET A 55 -7.28 5.71 -10.75
C MET A 55 -6.64 6.95 -11.37
N ASP A 56 -7.49 7.90 -11.74
CA ASP A 56 -7.07 9.21 -12.22
C ASP A 56 -6.26 9.97 -11.16
N ASP A 57 -5.35 10.83 -11.62
CA ASP A 57 -4.46 11.58 -10.74
C ASP A 57 -5.23 12.61 -9.91
N GLY A 58 -5.03 12.54 -8.59
CA GLY A 58 -5.70 13.38 -7.60
C GLY A 58 -6.94 12.74 -6.97
N ASP A 59 -7.40 11.59 -7.46
CA ASP A 59 -8.52 10.86 -6.86
C ASP A 59 -8.03 9.90 -5.77
N PHE A 60 -8.74 9.90 -4.63
CA PHE A 60 -8.40 9.07 -3.48
C PHE A 60 -9.64 8.34 -2.96
N ILE A 61 -9.43 7.10 -2.52
CA ILE A 61 -10.41 6.31 -1.78
C ILE A 61 -9.89 5.98 -0.39
N GLU A 62 -10.79 5.86 0.59
CA GLU A 62 -10.44 5.32 1.89
C GLU A 62 -10.58 3.79 1.87
N THR A 63 -9.54 3.08 2.30
CA THR A 63 -9.57 1.62 2.44
C THR A 63 -8.82 1.18 3.69
N GLN A 64 -9.13 -0.02 4.18
CA GLN A 64 -8.48 -0.64 5.33
C GLN A 64 -7.37 -1.58 4.85
N PHE A 65 -6.21 -1.46 5.49
CA PHE A 65 -5.06 -2.33 5.32
C PHE A 65 -4.87 -3.18 6.57
N ASP A 66 -5.10 -4.48 6.44
CA ASP A 66 -4.89 -5.45 7.52
C ASP A 66 -3.39 -5.74 7.70
N CYS A 67 -3.03 -6.24 8.87
CA CYS A 67 -1.63 -6.60 9.18
C CYS A 67 -1.11 -7.64 8.18
N GLY A 68 0.07 -7.38 7.60
CA GLY A 68 0.64 -8.17 6.53
C GLY A 68 0.59 -7.47 5.17
N TRP A 69 0.82 -8.24 4.12
CA TRP A 69 0.79 -7.75 2.73
C TRP A 69 -0.65 -7.63 2.25
N ASN A 70 -0.98 -6.48 1.67
CA ASN A 70 -2.29 -6.19 1.13
C ASN A 70 -2.23 -6.20 -0.42
N PRO A 71 -3.22 -6.81 -1.09
CA PRO A 71 -3.16 -7.07 -2.53
C PRO A 71 -3.38 -5.83 -3.40
N GLU A 72 -3.85 -4.72 -2.83
CA GLU A 72 -4.12 -3.47 -3.53
C GLU A 72 -2.81 -2.91 -4.11
N ILE A 73 -2.87 -2.55 -5.39
CA ILE A 73 -1.76 -1.93 -6.10
C ILE A 73 -1.94 -0.42 -6.00
N ILE A 74 -1.08 0.23 -5.23
CA ILE A 74 -1.15 1.63 -4.83
C ILE A 74 -0.18 2.46 -5.66
N LYS A 75 -0.65 3.64 -6.08
CA LYS A 75 0.19 4.67 -6.71
C LYS A 75 0.65 5.70 -5.67
N THR A 76 -0.29 6.16 -4.84
CA THR A 76 -0.04 7.21 -3.85
C THR A 76 -0.79 6.89 -2.55
N VAL A 77 -0.13 7.08 -1.41
CA VAL A 77 -0.77 7.12 -0.09
C VAL A 77 -0.89 8.57 0.34
N LYS A 78 -2.11 9.02 0.64
CA LYS A 78 -2.34 10.39 1.08
C LYS A 78 -1.77 10.60 2.48
N GLN A 79 -1.27 11.81 2.74
CA GLN A 79 -0.84 12.20 4.08
C GLN A 79 -1.92 11.92 5.12
N THR A 80 -1.49 11.54 6.31
CA THR A 80 -2.38 11.23 7.43
C THR A 80 -1.71 11.59 8.75
N SER A 81 -2.51 12.01 9.73
CA SER A 81 -2.05 12.27 11.10
C SER A 81 -2.02 11.00 11.98
N LEU A 82 -2.22 9.82 11.38
CA LEU A 82 -2.13 8.53 12.08
C LEU A 82 -0.70 8.28 12.57
N SER A 83 -0.53 8.37 13.89
CA SER A 83 0.72 8.03 14.56
C SER A 83 0.86 6.53 14.79
N GLY A 84 2.10 6.05 14.93
CA GLY A 84 2.39 4.64 15.23
C GLY A 84 2.12 3.66 14.08
N THR A 85 1.94 4.16 12.86
CA THR A 85 1.85 3.32 11.66
C THR A 85 3.24 2.75 11.32
N ASN A 86 3.33 1.44 11.10
CA ASN A 86 4.53 0.78 10.61
C ASN A 86 4.23 0.21 9.22
N LEU A 87 4.32 1.06 8.21
CA LEU A 87 3.96 0.72 6.83
C LEU A 87 5.21 0.52 5.99
N LYS A 88 5.19 -0.49 5.13
CA LYS A 88 6.21 -0.74 4.11
C LYS A 88 5.56 -0.76 2.74
N TRP A 89 6.33 -0.41 1.72
CA TRP A 89 5.97 -0.62 0.32
C TRP A 89 6.79 -1.77 -0.25
N GLY A 90 6.29 -2.41 -1.30
CA GLY A 90 7.06 -3.37 -2.09
C GLY A 90 6.45 -3.68 -3.45
N TYR A 91 7.29 -4.17 -4.35
CA TYR A 91 6.95 -4.64 -5.71
C TYR A 91 8.01 -5.59 -6.24
#